data_AF-A0A7Y6AJM3-F1
#
_entry.id   AF-A0A7Y6AJM3-F1
#
_cell.length_a   1.000
_cell.length_b   1.000
_cell.length_c   1.000
_cell.angle_alpha   90.00
_cell.angle_beta   90.00
_cell.angle_gamma   90.00
#
_symmetry.space_group_name_H-M   'P 1'
#
loop_
_entity.id
_entity.type
_entity.pdbx_description
1 polymer ?
#
loop_
_entity_poly.entity_id
_entity_poly.type
_entity_poly.pdbx_seq_one_letter_code
_entity_poly.pdbx_strand_id
1 'polypeptide(L)'
;MAETTARIAADPAARFALSLDRLAYAKDNHTLGTDLVRTYVRNVDVDDLPDAAAADVVQLRRGMNALTGRANILGTRCEGLAVAVRNAGGTVFDWVDESEARAVVTRIGASDQALAARIVARITA
;
A
#
# COMPACT_ATOMS: atom_id res chain seq x y z
N MET A 1 2.64 -17.83 -16.38
CA MET A 1 3.19 -17.44 -15.06
C MET A 1 4.32 -16.42 -15.20
N ALA A 2 5.44 -16.75 -15.86
CA ALA A 2 6.57 -15.81 -16.03
C ALA A 2 6.18 -14.46 -16.69
N GLU A 3 5.30 -14.47 -17.69
CA GLU A 3 4.82 -13.26 -18.36
C GLU A 3 4.01 -12.34 -17.41
N THR A 4 3.16 -12.90 -16.57
CA THR A 4 2.37 -12.14 -15.58
C THR A 4 3.26 -11.50 -14.52
N THR A 5 4.26 -12.24 -14.03
CA THR A 5 5.25 -11.72 -13.07
C THR A 5 6.05 -10.57 -13.68
N ALA A 6 6.50 -10.70 -14.93
CA ALA A 6 7.22 -9.64 -15.64
C ALA A 6 6.36 -8.38 -15.84
N ARG A 7 5.07 -8.56 -16.20
CA ARG A 7 4.11 -7.44 -16.33
C ARG A 7 3.85 -6.72 -15.02
N ILE A 8 3.77 -7.44 -13.91
CA ILE A 8 3.61 -6.84 -12.57
C ILE A 8 4.87 -6.11 -12.14
N ALA A 9 6.05 -6.70 -12.37
CA ALA A 9 7.31 -6.03 -12.08
C ALA A 9 7.47 -4.72 -12.88
N ALA A 10 6.94 -4.69 -14.11
CA ALA A 10 6.97 -3.53 -14.99
C ALA A 10 5.87 -2.48 -14.73
N ASP A 11 4.85 -2.77 -13.90
CA ASP A 11 3.76 -1.85 -13.56
C ASP A 11 3.90 -1.38 -12.11
N PRO A 12 4.37 -0.14 -11.87
CA PRO A 12 4.56 0.38 -10.52
C PRO A 12 3.28 0.43 -9.68
N ALA A 13 2.12 0.65 -10.31
CA ALA A 13 0.85 0.71 -9.60
C ALA A 13 0.39 -0.68 -9.14
N ALA A 14 0.54 -1.69 -10.02
CA ALA A 14 0.28 -3.08 -9.67
C ALA A 14 1.23 -3.57 -8.57
N ARG A 15 2.54 -3.30 -8.71
CA ARG A 15 3.56 -3.64 -7.72
C ARG A 15 3.24 -3.03 -6.37
N PHE A 16 2.95 -1.72 -6.32
CA PHE A 16 2.64 -1.05 -5.07
C PHE A 16 1.34 -1.56 -4.43
N ALA A 17 0.28 -1.81 -5.21
CA ALA A 17 -0.96 -2.37 -4.69
C ALA A 17 -0.73 -3.74 -4.03
N LEU A 18 0.02 -4.64 -4.68
CA LEU A 18 0.35 -5.95 -4.12
C LEU A 18 1.26 -5.85 -2.88
N SER A 19 2.21 -4.92 -2.88
CA SER A 19 3.03 -4.60 -1.70
C SER A 19 2.16 -4.15 -0.52
N LEU A 20 1.15 -3.31 -0.78
CA LEU A 20 0.21 -2.82 0.23
C LEU A 20 -0.76 -3.90 0.73
N ASP A 21 -1.17 -4.83 -0.14
CA ASP A 21 -1.94 -6.02 0.25
C ASP A 21 -1.12 -6.88 1.21
N ARG A 22 0.13 -7.18 0.84
CA ARG A 22 1.04 -7.97 1.66
C ARG A 22 1.35 -7.31 3.01
N LEU A 23 1.52 -5.98 3.03
CA LEU A 23 1.72 -5.23 4.26
C LEU A 23 0.58 -5.44 5.27
N ALA A 24 -0.66 -5.62 4.81
CA ALA A 24 -1.80 -5.86 5.69
C ALA A 24 -1.65 -7.15 6.51
N TYR A 25 -0.87 -8.11 6.03
CA TYR A 25 -0.58 -9.38 6.68
C TYR A 25 0.74 -9.39 7.47
N ALA A 26 1.51 -8.28 7.45
CA ALA A 26 2.74 -8.19 8.21
C ALA A 26 2.45 -8.24 9.72
N LYS A 27 3.23 -9.02 10.48
CA LYS A 27 3.02 -9.22 11.93
C LYS A 27 3.04 -7.91 12.72
N ASP A 28 3.85 -6.96 12.28
CA ASP A 28 4.05 -5.64 12.87
C ASP A 28 3.21 -4.54 12.20
N ASN A 29 2.25 -4.89 11.33
CA ASN A 29 1.37 -3.92 10.68
C ASN A 29 0.63 -3.02 11.69
N HIS A 30 0.29 -3.57 12.86
CA HIS A 30 -0.37 -2.83 13.94
C HIS A 30 0.56 -1.80 14.60
N THR A 31 1.86 -2.12 14.77
CA THR A 31 2.85 -1.19 15.33
C THR A 31 3.27 -0.12 14.33
N LEU A 32 3.23 -0.42 13.03
CA LEU A 32 3.43 0.59 11.98
C LEU A 32 2.34 1.68 11.97
N GLY A 33 1.19 1.43 12.59
CA GLY A 33 0.07 2.37 12.58
C GLY A 33 -0.57 2.54 11.20
N THR A 34 -0.54 1.49 10.36
CA THR A 34 -1.02 1.54 8.97
C THR A 34 -2.49 2.00 8.87
N ASP A 35 -3.35 1.66 9.82
CA ASP A 35 -4.73 2.14 9.89
C ASP A 35 -4.83 3.65 10.20
N LEU A 36 -3.94 4.20 11.04
CA LEU A 36 -3.86 5.65 11.28
C LEU A 36 -3.40 6.37 10.04
N VAL A 37 -2.36 5.84 9.39
CA VAL A 37 -1.84 6.37 8.14
C VAL A 37 -2.93 6.34 7.07
N ARG A 38 -3.66 5.23 6.92
CA ARG A 38 -4.81 5.14 5.99
C ARG A 38 -5.90 6.15 6.32
N THR A 39 -6.18 6.38 7.60
CA THR A 39 -7.17 7.38 8.04
C THR A 39 -6.71 8.79 7.73
N TYR A 40 -5.46 9.13 8.04
CA TYR A 40 -4.84 10.40 7.73
C TYR A 40 -4.89 10.69 6.23
N VAL A 41 -4.44 9.75 5.40
CA VAL A 41 -4.43 9.88 3.95
C VAL A 41 -5.81 10.07 3.35
N ARG A 42 -6.88 9.56 3.97
CA ARG A 42 -8.25 9.81 3.49
C ARG A 42 -8.74 11.23 3.75
N ASN A 43 -8.19 11.90 4.76
CA ASN A 43 -8.72 13.16 5.28
C ASN A 43 -7.83 14.37 4.99
N VAL A 44 -6.53 14.16 4.76
CA VAL A 44 -5.57 15.24 4.52
C VAL A 44 -5.81 15.91 3.16
N ASP A 45 -5.69 17.23 3.10
CA ASP A 45 -5.60 17.92 1.82
C ASP A 45 -4.18 17.74 1.26
N VAL A 46 -4.08 17.32 0.00
CA VAL A 46 -2.77 17.05 -0.63
C VAL A 46 -2.07 18.36 -0.99
N ASP A 47 -2.84 19.40 -1.27
CA ASP A 47 -2.30 20.70 -1.71
C ASP A 47 -1.62 21.45 -0.56
N ASP A 48 -1.91 21.07 0.69
CA ASP A 48 -1.32 21.62 1.91
C ASP A 48 -0.02 20.90 2.35
N LEU A 49 0.39 19.84 1.64
CA LEU A 49 1.53 19.02 2.02
C LEU A 49 2.81 19.40 1.27
N PRO A 50 3.99 19.24 1.88
CA PRO A 50 5.26 19.28 1.15
C PRO A 50 5.27 18.24 0.02
N ASP A 51 5.88 18.58 -1.13
CA ASP A 51 5.88 17.75 -2.35
C ASP A 51 6.17 16.25 -2.12
N ALA A 52 7.16 15.94 -1.28
CA ALA A 52 7.51 14.56 -0.97
C ALA A 52 6.40 13.81 -0.22
N ALA A 53 5.76 14.47 0.76
CA ALA A 53 4.64 13.90 1.49
C ALA A 53 3.39 13.82 0.60
N ALA A 54 3.13 14.82 -0.23
CA ALA A 54 2.05 14.82 -1.22
C ALA A 54 2.16 13.62 -2.18
N ALA A 55 3.36 13.36 -2.71
CA ALA A 55 3.62 12.22 -3.58
C ALA A 55 3.34 10.86 -2.91
N ASP A 56 3.81 10.69 -1.67
CA ASP A 56 3.56 9.46 -0.88
C ASP A 56 2.07 9.28 -0.59
N VAL A 57 1.36 10.35 -0.22
CA VAL A 57 -0.10 10.34 0.02
C VAL A 57 -0.86 9.96 -1.26
N VAL A 58 -0.48 10.51 -2.41
CA VAL A 58 -1.08 10.17 -3.71
C VAL A 58 -0.81 8.71 -4.07
N GLN A 59 0.42 8.21 -3.86
CA GLN A 59 0.78 6.82 -4.09
C GLN A 59 -0.06 5.89 -3.21
N LEU A 60 -0.19 6.19 -1.91
CA LEU A 60 -0.99 5.39 -0.99
C LEU A 60 -2.48 5.39 -1.36
N ARG A 61 -3.04 6.55 -1.75
CA ARG A 61 -4.43 6.64 -2.25
C ARG A 61 -4.66 5.75 -3.46
N ARG A 62 -3.76 5.79 -4.44
CA ARG A 62 -3.83 4.94 -5.65
C ARG A 62 -3.78 3.46 -5.30
N GLY A 63 -2.85 3.05 -4.42
CA GLY A 63 -2.78 1.68 -3.93
C GLY A 63 -4.07 1.22 -3.22
N MET A 64 -4.61 2.05 -2.32
CA MET A 64 -5.89 1.76 -1.65
C MET A 64 -7.05 1.63 -2.65
N ASN A 65 -7.10 2.47 -3.68
CA ASN A 65 -8.12 2.41 -4.71
C ASN A 65 -8.02 1.13 -5.54
N ALA A 66 -6.80 0.69 -5.88
CA ALA A 66 -6.58 -0.58 -6.57
C ALA A 66 -7.04 -1.78 -5.72
N LEU A 67 -6.69 -1.81 -4.43
CA LEU A 67 -7.09 -2.89 -3.50
C LEU A 67 -8.59 -2.95 -3.28
N THR A 68 -9.25 -1.79 -3.19
CA THR A 68 -10.70 -1.73 -2.97
C THR A 68 -11.52 -1.83 -4.26
N GLY A 69 -10.88 -2.16 -5.39
CA GLY A 69 -11.54 -2.31 -6.69
C GLY A 69 -12.08 -1.02 -7.29
N ARG A 70 -11.68 0.14 -6.75
CA ARG A 70 -12.01 1.48 -7.29
C ARG A 70 -11.11 1.88 -8.46
N ALA A 71 -9.98 1.20 -8.64
CA ALA A 71 -9.09 1.35 -9.78
C ALA A 71 -8.65 -0.02 -10.31
N ASN A 72 -8.46 -0.12 -11.63
CA ASN A 72 -7.91 -1.32 -12.25
C ASN A 72 -6.38 -1.27 -12.26
N ILE A 73 -5.75 -2.44 -12.14
CA ILE A 73 -4.32 -2.66 -12.35
C ILE A 73 -4.16 -3.69 -13.48
N LEU A 74 -3.26 -3.44 -14.43
CA LEU A 74 -3.07 -4.31 -15.61
C LEU A 74 -4.37 -4.65 -16.37
N GLY A 75 -5.35 -3.74 -16.36
CA GLY A 75 -6.65 -3.92 -17.02
C GLY A 75 -7.67 -4.78 -16.27
N THR A 76 -7.39 -5.18 -15.02
CA THR A 76 -8.31 -5.98 -14.19
C THR A 76 -8.38 -5.45 -12.74
N ARG A 77 -9.33 -5.96 -11.95
CA ARG A 77 -9.36 -5.71 -10.50
C ARG A 77 -8.23 -6.47 -9.82
N CYS A 78 -7.70 -5.90 -8.74
CA CYS A 78 -6.65 -6.55 -7.94
C CYS A 78 -7.06 -7.96 -7.46
N GLU A 79 -8.31 -8.13 -7.02
CA GLU A 79 -8.86 -9.44 -6.65
C GLU A 79 -8.86 -10.43 -7.82
N GLY A 80 -9.19 -9.97 -9.03
CA GLY A 80 -9.19 -10.80 -10.25
C GLY A 80 -7.80 -11.31 -10.59
N LEU A 81 -6.77 -10.49 -10.38
CA LEU A 81 -5.37 -10.90 -10.50
C LEU A 81 -5.02 -11.97 -9.46
N ALA A 82 -5.34 -11.74 -8.18
CA ALA A 82 -5.08 -12.71 -7.11
C ALA A 82 -5.75 -14.07 -7.36
N VAL A 83 -7.00 -14.07 -7.86
CA VAL A 83 -7.74 -15.28 -8.23
C VAL A 83 -7.07 -16.00 -9.41
N ALA A 84 -6.70 -15.29 -10.47
CA ALA A 84 -6.06 -15.88 -11.64
C ALA A 84 -4.75 -16.60 -11.26
N VAL A 85 -3.99 -16.01 -10.35
CA VAL A 85 -2.72 -16.57 -9.85
C VAL A 85 -2.94 -17.78 -8.97
N ARG A 86 -3.92 -17.72 -8.08
CA ARG A 86 -4.33 -18.86 -7.25
C ARG A 86 -4.79 -20.04 -8.10
N ASN A 87 -5.60 -19.79 -9.13
CA ASN A 87 -6.08 -20.82 -10.05
C ASN A 87 -4.94 -21.46 -10.85
N ALA A 88 -3.85 -20.73 -11.08
CA ALA A 88 -2.63 -21.25 -11.69
C ALA A 88 -1.67 -21.93 -10.68
N GLY A 89 -2.09 -22.10 -9.41
CA GLY A 89 -1.33 -22.80 -8.37
C GLY A 89 -0.26 -21.95 -7.66
N GLY A 90 -0.30 -20.62 -7.78
CA GLY A 90 0.65 -19.71 -7.14
C GLY A 90 0.01 -18.71 -6.16
N THR A 91 0.82 -17.79 -5.64
CA THR A 91 0.35 -16.61 -4.90
C THR A 91 1.01 -15.34 -5.43
N VAL A 92 0.26 -14.24 -5.47
CA VAL A 92 0.79 -12.91 -5.83
C VAL A 92 1.85 -12.43 -4.85
N PHE A 93 1.86 -12.99 -3.63
CA PHE A 93 2.88 -12.68 -2.63
C PHE A 93 4.26 -13.19 -3.05
N ASP A 94 4.39 -14.24 -3.85
CA ASP A 94 5.73 -14.69 -4.29
C ASP A 94 6.45 -13.67 -5.18
N TRP A 95 5.74 -12.63 -5.64
CA TRP A 95 6.23 -11.68 -6.65
C TRP A 95 6.63 -10.33 -6.08
N VAL A 96 6.04 -9.93 -4.95
CA VAL A 96 6.24 -8.62 -4.34
C VAL A 96 6.25 -8.77 -2.82
N ASP A 97 7.24 -8.15 -2.18
CA ASP A 97 7.29 -8.02 -0.72
C ASP A 97 6.60 -6.74 -0.22
N GLU A 98 6.44 -6.59 1.08
CA GLU A 98 5.80 -5.42 1.67
C GLU A 98 6.73 -4.18 1.79
N SER A 99 7.98 -4.26 1.31
CA SER A 99 9.02 -3.27 1.64
C SER A 99 8.70 -1.86 1.13
N GLU A 100 8.17 -1.75 -0.09
CA GLU A 100 7.81 -0.46 -0.67
C GLU A 100 6.62 0.17 0.06
N ALA A 101 5.55 -0.59 0.28
CA ALA A 101 4.39 -0.10 1.01
C ALA A 101 4.76 0.29 2.44
N ARG A 102 5.60 -0.50 3.10
CA ARG A 102 6.15 -0.18 4.42
C ARG A 102 6.89 1.14 4.42
N ALA A 103 7.81 1.35 3.47
CA ALA A 103 8.58 2.59 3.38
C ALA A 103 7.68 3.82 3.19
N VAL A 104 6.66 3.73 2.32
CA VAL A 104 5.67 4.81 2.11
C VAL A 104 4.87 5.07 3.38
N VAL A 105 4.34 4.02 4.02
CA VAL A 105 3.56 4.15 5.27
C VAL A 105 4.40 4.78 6.38
N THR A 106 5.67 4.37 6.53
CA THR A 106 6.58 4.95 7.51
C THR A 106 6.87 6.43 7.23
N ARG A 107 7.14 6.81 5.99
CA ARG A 107 7.38 8.23 5.63
C ARG A 107 6.15 9.09 5.88
N ILE A 108 4.95 8.63 5.52
CA ILE A 108 3.70 9.35 5.82
C ILE A 108 3.50 9.44 7.33
N GLY A 109 3.69 8.35 8.06
CA GLY A 109 3.56 8.31 9.52
C GLY A 109 4.47 9.32 10.23
N ALA A 110 5.63 9.63 9.66
CA ALA A 110 6.59 10.61 10.17
C ALA A 110 6.39 12.03 9.60
N SER A 111 5.55 12.21 8.58
CA SER A 111 5.37 13.50 7.88
C SER A 111 4.56 14.53 8.67
N ASP A 112 3.76 14.09 9.64
CA ASP A 112 2.91 14.93 10.48
C ASP A 112 3.14 14.60 11.97
N GLN A 113 3.36 15.63 12.78
CA GLN A 113 3.71 15.46 14.19
C GLN A 113 2.55 14.84 15.00
N ALA A 114 1.31 15.20 14.70
CA ALA A 114 0.15 14.68 15.41
C ALA A 114 -0.10 13.20 15.05
N LEU A 115 0.08 12.84 13.79
CA LEU A 115 0.04 11.45 13.33
C LEU A 115 1.13 10.61 13.98
N ALA A 116 2.38 11.09 13.97
CA ALA A 116 3.50 10.41 14.61
C ALA A 116 3.24 10.18 16.11
N ALA A 117 2.75 11.20 16.82
CA ALA A 117 2.38 11.08 18.24
C ALA A 117 1.30 10.02 18.48
N ARG A 118 0.28 9.94 17.61
CA ARG A 118 -0.79 8.92 17.71
C ARG A 118 -0.28 7.50 17.46
N ILE A 119 0.69 7.34 16.54
CA ILE A 119 1.32 6.04 16.28
C ILE A 119 2.12 5.59 17.51
N VAL A 120 2.96 6.49 18.06
CA VAL A 120 3.77 6.21 19.26
C VAL A 120 2.88 5.85 20.45
N ALA A 121 1.85 6.67 20.73
CA ALA A 121 0.96 6.46 21.86
C ALA A 121 0.28 5.08 21.85
N ARG A 122 0.03 4.52 20.67
CA ARG A 122 -0.55 3.19 20.51
C ARG A 122 0.45 2.06 20.72
N ILE A 123 1.71 2.25 20.33
CA ILE A 123 2.73 1.23 20.59
C ILE A 123 2.99 1.09 22.11
N THR A 124 2.81 2.19 22.85
CA THR A 124 3.08 2.25 24.30
C THR A 124 1.87 1.93 25.18
N ALA A 125 0.68 1.71 24.62
CA ALA A 125 -0.56 1.41 25.33
C ALA A 125 -0.79 -0.11 25.44
#